data_AF-A0AAV6MNL7-F1
#
_entry.id   AF-A0AAV6MNL7-F1
#
_cell.length_a   1.000
_cell.length_b   1.000
_cell.length_c   1.000
_cell.angle_alpha   90.00
_cell.angle_beta   90.00
_cell.angle_gamma   90.00
#
_symmetry.space_group_name_H-M   'P 1'
#
loop_
_entity.id
_entity.type
_entity.pdbx_description
1 polymer ?
#
loop_
_entity_poly.entity_id
_entity_poly.type
_entity_poly.pdbx_seq_one_letter_code
_entity_poly.pdbx_strand_id
1 'polypeptide(L)'
;MFFHISHISIYRGSSHLSVPKAASFRTSYSTGGILGKDMKCSMKSYKLSELNQDAVTSLKARPRIDFSSIFGVVQPIVDDVRKRGDVAVRDYTSKFDKVELNEIVVGVSDLPEPELDAAVKEAFDIAYDNIYAFHAAQISAEKNVENMPGVKCKRVARSIASVGLYVPGGTAVLPSTALMLSIPAQIARCGTVVLATPPSQDGSICKEVLYCAKKAGVTHILKAGGAQAISAMAWGTESCPKVEKIFGPGNQYVTAAKMILQNSEAMISIDMPAGPSEVLVIADRYASPVHIAADLLSQAEHGPDSQVVLVIAGDGVDLKAIE
;
A
#
# COMPACT_ATOMS: atom_id res chain seq x y z
N MET A 1 -5.29 -7.35 32.91
CA MET A 1 -6.45 -6.69 32.27
C MET A 1 -6.90 -7.60 31.15
N PHE A 2 -7.70 -8.62 31.48
CA PHE A 2 -8.22 -9.57 30.49
C PHE A 2 -9.56 -9.01 30.00
N PHE A 3 -9.59 -8.51 28.76
CA PHE A 3 -10.85 -8.15 28.11
C PHE A 3 -11.63 -9.44 27.84
N HIS A 4 -12.86 -9.54 28.36
CA HIS A 4 -13.76 -10.62 28.00
C HIS A 4 -14.28 -10.36 26.58
N ILE A 5 -13.75 -11.10 25.61
CA ILE A 5 -14.16 -11.01 24.21
C ILE A 5 -15.49 -11.77 24.07
N SER A 6 -16.57 -11.03 23.84
CA SER A 6 -17.91 -11.61 23.78
C SER A 6 -18.31 -11.96 22.34
N HIS A 7 -17.95 -11.13 21.36
CA HIS A 7 -18.28 -11.32 19.94
C HIS A 7 -17.14 -10.96 18.99
N ILE A 8 -17.04 -11.68 17.88
CA ILE A 8 -16.20 -11.38 16.72
C ILE A 8 -17.10 -11.32 15.50
N SER A 9 -17.11 -10.21 14.78
CA SER A 9 -17.79 -10.07 13.49
C SER A 9 -16.74 -9.91 12.37
N ILE A 10 -16.85 -10.72 11.32
CA ILE A 10 -15.91 -10.71 10.19
C ILE A 10 -16.65 -10.43 8.90
N TYR A 11 -16.16 -9.45 8.16
CA TYR A 11 -16.53 -9.22 6.76
C TYR A 11 -15.37 -9.61 5.85
N ARG A 12 -15.69 -10.31 4.76
CA ARG A 12 -14.75 -10.63 3.67
C ARG A 12 -15.40 -10.11 2.39
N GLY A 13 -14.70 -9.24 1.66
CA GLY A 13 -15.18 -8.76 0.37
C GLY A 13 -15.52 -9.94 -0.55
N SER A 14 -16.72 -9.92 -1.13
CA SER A 14 -17.13 -10.85 -2.18
C SER A 14 -16.86 -10.21 -3.55
N SER A 15 -16.56 -11.02 -4.56
CA SER A 15 -16.14 -10.61 -5.92
C SER A 15 -17.21 -9.86 -6.75
N HIS A 16 -18.25 -9.31 -6.13
CA HIS A 16 -19.35 -8.61 -6.78
C HIS A 16 -19.79 -7.38 -5.97
N LEU A 17 -18.96 -6.34 -5.95
CA LEU A 17 -19.36 -4.98 -5.58
C LEU A 17 -19.01 -4.04 -6.73
N SER A 18 -19.97 -3.84 -7.63
CA SER A 18 -19.96 -2.72 -8.57
C SER A 18 -20.60 -1.53 -7.88
N VAL A 19 -19.78 -0.60 -7.37
CA VAL A 19 -20.25 0.72 -6.91
C VAL A 19 -20.58 1.55 -8.16
N PRO A 20 -21.81 2.07 -8.34
CA PRO A 20 -22.14 2.92 -9.47
C PRO A 20 -21.38 4.24 -9.37
N LYS A 21 -20.75 4.67 -10.48
CA LYS A 21 -20.10 5.98 -10.62
C LYS A 21 -21.07 7.10 -10.24
N ALA A 22 -20.59 8.05 -9.44
CA ALA A 22 -21.31 9.26 -9.08
C ALA A 22 -21.75 10.05 -10.33
N ALA A 23 -23.06 10.26 -10.47
CA ALA A 23 -23.64 11.18 -11.44
C ALA A 23 -24.45 12.26 -10.68
N SER A 24 -23.97 13.49 -10.79
CA SER A 24 -24.64 14.79 -10.60
C SER A 24 -25.89 14.86 -9.71
N PHE A 25 -25.77 15.56 -8.58
CA PHE A 25 -26.88 16.09 -7.80
C PHE A 25 -27.84 16.92 -8.66
N ARG A 26 -29.10 16.49 -8.76
CA ARG A 26 -30.26 17.36 -8.94
C ARG A 26 -31.36 16.93 -7.98
N THR A 27 -31.77 17.88 -7.15
CA THR A 27 -32.89 17.84 -6.22
C THR A 27 -34.22 17.70 -6.95
N SER A 28 -34.94 16.61 -6.70
CA SER A 28 -36.40 16.57 -6.74
C SER A 28 -36.92 15.39 -5.92
N TYR A 29 -37.68 15.70 -4.86
CA TYR A 29 -38.45 14.71 -4.10
C TYR A 29 -39.58 14.16 -4.97
N SER A 30 -39.62 12.84 -5.14
CA SER A 30 -40.85 12.13 -5.56
C SER A 30 -40.92 10.76 -4.91
N THR A 31 -41.93 10.58 -4.08
CA THR A 31 -42.39 9.32 -3.50
C THR A 31 -42.93 8.37 -4.58
N GLY A 32 -42.35 7.18 -4.71
CA GLY A 32 -42.87 6.13 -5.60
C GLY A 32 -41.84 5.04 -5.83
N GLY A 33 -42.03 3.89 -5.16
CA GLY A 33 -41.01 2.84 -5.06
C GLY A 33 -40.80 1.99 -6.30
N ILE A 34 -39.56 1.51 -6.43
CA ILE A 34 -39.22 0.14 -6.86
C ILE A 34 -38.07 -0.28 -5.93
N LEU A 35 -38.40 -0.97 -4.83
CA LEU A 35 -37.43 -1.64 -3.95
C LEU A 35 -36.84 -2.84 -4.70
N GLY A 36 -35.72 -2.63 -5.38
CA GLY A 36 -34.87 -3.69 -5.91
C GLY A 36 -34.02 -4.27 -4.80
N LYS A 37 -34.32 -5.51 -4.38
CA LYS A 37 -33.55 -6.41 -3.49
C LYS A 37 -32.76 -5.74 -2.37
N ASP A 38 -33.29 -5.85 -1.14
CA ASP A 38 -32.53 -5.66 0.10
C ASP A 38 -31.23 -6.47 0.08
N MET A 39 -30.10 -5.81 -0.23
CA MET A 39 -28.77 -6.33 0.04
C MET A 39 -28.56 -6.29 1.56
N LYS A 40 -28.95 -7.36 2.26
CA LYS A 40 -28.52 -7.57 3.65
C LYS A 40 -27.02 -7.90 3.65
N CYS A 41 -26.19 -6.90 3.87
CA CYS A 41 -24.77 -7.09 4.13
C CYS A 41 -24.56 -7.43 5.62
N SER A 42 -25.03 -8.59 6.08
CA SER A 42 -24.80 -9.01 7.48
C SER A 42 -23.38 -9.55 7.64
N MET A 43 -22.58 -8.94 8.52
CA MET A 43 -21.27 -9.49 8.91
C MET A 43 -21.46 -10.86 9.58
N LYS A 44 -20.51 -11.78 9.39
CA LYS A 44 -20.57 -13.08 10.09
C LYS A 44 -20.18 -12.88 11.54
N SER A 45 -21.09 -13.17 12.47
CA SER A 45 -20.89 -12.99 13.91
C SER A 45 -20.62 -14.32 14.62
N TYR A 46 -19.67 -14.31 15.54
CA TYR A 46 -19.21 -15.46 16.31
C TYR A 46 -19.09 -15.08 17.79
N LYS A 47 -19.39 -15.99 18.71
CA LYS A 47 -19.06 -15.83 20.14
C LYS A 47 -17.86 -16.69 20.51
N LEU A 48 -16.81 -16.08 21.05
CA LEU A 48 -15.56 -16.79 21.32
C LEU A 48 -15.74 -17.98 22.28
N SER A 49 -16.64 -17.85 23.26
CA SER A 49 -16.99 -18.92 24.22
C SER A 49 -17.69 -20.13 23.60
N GLU A 50 -18.26 -19.98 22.39
CA GLU A 50 -18.98 -21.03 21.67
C GLU A 50 -18.08 -21.74 20.63
N LEU A 51 -16.82 -21.30 20.48
CA LEU A 51 -15.88 -21.84 19.51
C LEU A 51 -14.87 -22.79 20.17
N ASN A 52 -14.57 -23.89 19.48
CA ASN A 52 -13.42 -24.73 19.83
C ASN A 52 -12.11 -24.13 19.28
N GLN A 53 -10.97 -24.69 19.68
CA GLN A 53 -9.65 -24.19 19.31
C GLN A 53 -9.41 -24.19 17.78
N ASP A 54 -9.95 -25.18 17.07
CA ASP A 54 -9.84 -25.29 15.61
C ASP A 54 -10.64 -24.18 14.91
N ALA A 55 -11.86 -23.91 15.39
CA ALA A 55 -12.68 -22.82 14.87
C ALA A 55 -12.02 -21.46 15.13
N VAL A 56 -11.49 -21.21 16.33
CA VAL A 56 -10.71 -19.99 16.63
C VAL A 56 -9.49 -19.87 15.71
N THR A 57 -8.80 -20.98 15.45
CA THR A 57 -7.66 -21.00 14.53
C THR A 57 -8.10 -20.69 13.10
N SER A 58 -9.26 -21.18 12.67
CA SER A 58 -9.81 -20.90 11.35
C SER A 58 -10.19 -19.43 11.13
N LEU A 59 -10.59 -18.69 12.19
CA LEU A 59 -10.91 -17.26 12.10
C LEU A 59 -9.66 -16.41 11.81
N LYS A 60 -8.47 -16.88 12.18
CA LYS A 60 -7.18 -16.23 11.87
C LYS A 60 -6.76 -16.40 10.41
N ALA A 61 -7.43 -17.28 9.67
CA ALA A 61 -7.12 -17.46 8.26
C ALA A 61 -7.56 -16.22 7.47
N ARG A 62 -6.58 -15.60 6.81
CA ARG A 62 -6.81 -14.56 5.81
C ARG A 62 -7.41 -15.16 4.54
N PRO A 63 -8.12 -14.38 3.71
CA PRO A 63 -8.42 -14.77 2.34
C PRO A 63 -7.10 -15.16 1.66
N ARG A 64 -6.88 -16.46 1.47
CA ARG A 64 -5.59 -16.95 0.95
C ARG A 64 -5.47 -16.52 -0.50
N ILE A 65 -4.42 -15.74 -0.75
CA ILE A 65 -3.86 -15.58 -2.09
C ILE A 65 -2.99 -16.82 -2.32
N ASP A 66 -3.34 -17.63 -3.33
CA ASP A 66 -2.47 -18.72 -3.76
C ASP A 66 -1.29 -18.14 -4.54
N PHE A 67 -0.19 -17.88 -3.84
CA PHE A 67 1.01 -17.32 -4.46
C PHE A 67 1.61 -18.25 -5.51
N SER A 68 1.41 -19.57 -5.44
CA SER A 68 2.02 -20.51 -6.37
C SER A 68 1.49 -20.33 -7.80
N SER A 69 0.17 -20.16 -7.96
CA SER A 69 -0.42 -19.86 -9.25
C SER A 69 -0.06 -18.46 -9.76
N ILE A 70 0.07 -17.47 -8.88
CA ILE A 70 0.46 -16.11 -9.25
C ILE A 70 1.92 -16.04 -9.68
N PHE A 71 2.81 -16.81 -9.06
CA PHE A 71 4.20 -16.89 -9.49
C PHE A 71 4.33 -17.34 -10.95
N GLY A 72 3.49 -18.29 -11.39
CA GLY A 72 3.45 -18.71 -12.80
C GLY A 72 3.07 -17.60 -13.79
N VAL A 73 2.30 -16.60 -13.35
CA VAL A 73 1.92 -15.42 -14.16
C VAL A 73 2.98 -14.33 -14.09
N VAL A 74 3.62 -14.15 -12.94
CA VAL A 74 4.56 -13.06 -12.68
C VAL A 74 5.98 -13.38 -13.15
N GLN A 75 6.44 -14.63 -13.01
CA GLN A 75 7.79 -15.05 -13.40
C GLN A 75 8.12 -14.71 -14.86
N PRO A 76 7.23 -14.97 -15.85
CA PRO A 76 7.50 -14.60 -17.24
C PRO A 76 7.72 -13.09 -17.42
N ILE A 77 6.96 -12.24 -16.71
CA ILE A 77 7.11 -10.78 -16.78
C ILE A 77 8.46 -10.36 -16.21
N VAL A 78 8.84 -10.94 -15.07
CA VAL A 78 10.12 -10.66 -14.40
C VAL A 78 11.29 -11.02 -15.32
N ASP A 79 11.27 -12.23 -15.88
CA ASP A 79 12.33 -12.73 -16.76
C ASP A 79 12.41 -11.96 -18.08
N ASP A 80 11.27 -11.51 -18.59
CA ASP A 80 11.20 -10.75 -19.83
C ASP A 80 11.79 -9.34 -19.68
N VAL A 81 11.49 -8.64 -18.57
CA VAL A 81 12.13 -7.36 -18.25
C VAL A 81 13.64 -7.52 -18.05
N ARG A 82 14.09 -8.60 -17.40
CA ARG A 82 15.53 -8.89 -17.26
C ARG A 82 16.22 -9.05 -18.63
N LYS A 83 15.54 -9.62 -19.63
CA LYS A 83 16.11 -9.92 -20.94
C LYS A 83 16.03 -8.74 -21.91
N ARG A 84 14.95 -7.97 -21.88
CA ARG A 84 14.63 -6.94 -22.88
C ARG A 84 14.61 -5.51 -22.35
N GLY A 85 14.86 -5.32 -21.06
CA GLY A 85 14.98 -3.99 -20.44
C GLY A 85 13.75 -3.10 -20.68
N ASP A 86 14.00 -1.86 -21.05
CA ASP A 86 13.00 -0.80 -21.27
C ASP A 86 11.92 -1.20 -22.29
N VAL A 87 12.27 -2.03 -23.27
CA VAL A 87 11.32 -2.48 -24.30
C VAL A 87 10.21 -3.30 -23.66
N ALA A 88 10.55 -4.26 -22.81
CA ALA A 88 9.55 -5.06 -22.10
C ALA A 88 8.70 -4.21 -21.16
N VAL A 89 9.29 -3.24 -20.45
CA VAL A 89 8.55 -2.36 -19.56
C VAL A 89 7.51 -1.55 -20.34
N ARG A 90 7.87 -1.00 -21.51
CA ARG A 90 6.93 -0.29 -22.40
C ARG A 90 5.82 -1.21 -22.91
N ASP A 91 6.15 -2.40 -23.38
CA ASP A 91 5.15 -3.37 -23.85
C ASP A 91 4.12 -3.72 -22.76
N TYR A 92 4.57 -3.96 -21.53
CA TYR A 92 3.68 -4.27 -20.41
C TYR A 92 2.86 -3.06 -19.95
N THR A 93 3.44 -1.86 -20.03
CA THR A 93 2.71 -0.60 -19.73
C THR A 93 1.61 -0.37 -20.77
N SER A 94 1.89 -0.54 -22.06
CA SER A 94 0.86 -0.51 -23.12
C SER A 94 -0.19 -1.60 -22.93
N LYS A 95 0.23 -2.82 -22.58
CA LYS A 95 -0.68 -3.96 -22.40
C LYS A 95 -1.63 -3.78 -21.21
N PHE A 96 -1.12 -3.38 -20.05
CA PHE A 96 -1.88 -3.36 -18.80
C PHE A 96 -2.45 -1.99 -18.47
N ASP A 97 -1.66 -0.93 -18.61
CA ASP A 97 -2.05 0.44 -18.28
C ASP A 97 -2.71 1.16 -19.47
N LYS A 98 -2.61 0.59 -20.70
CA LYS A 98 -3.15 1.14 -21.95
C LYS A 98 -2.52 2.46 -22.38
N VAL A 99 -1.23 2.62 -22.05
CA VAL A 99 -0.46 3.83 -22.32
C VAL A 99 0.80 3.50 -23.09
N GLU A 100 1.00 4.17 -24.22
CA GLU A 100 2.24 4.14 -24.99
C GLU A 100 3.17 5.24 -24.49
N LEU A 101 4.38 4.88 -24.04
CA LEU A 101 5.37 5.82 -23.53
C LEU A 101 6.65 5.77 -24.37
N ASN A 102 7.15 6.95 -24.77
CA ASN A 102 8.47 7.07 -25.38
C ASN A 102 9.59 6.95 -24.32
N GLU A 103 9.38 7.60 -23.18
CA GLU A 103 10.30 7.63 -22.06
C GLU A 103 9.60 7.07 -20.83
N ILE A 104 10.23 6.09 -20.17
CA ILE A 104 9.66 5.42 -18.99
C ILE A 104 10.29 5.89 -17.68
N VAL A 105 11.50 6.46 -17.70
CA VAL A 105 12.17 7.00 -16.51
C VAL A 105 12.49 8.46 -16.76
N VAL A 106 12.20 9.30 -15.76
CA VAL A 106 12.49 10.74 -15.80
C VAL A 106 13.26 11.15 -14.54
N GLY A 107 14.21 12.08 -14.69
CA GLY A 107 14.87 12.74 -13.57
C GLY A 107 13.90 13.70 -12.88
N VAL A 108 13.75 13.58 -11.56
CA VAL A 108 12.80 14.42 -10.80
C VAL A 108 13.23 15.90 -10.78
N SER A 109 14.53 16.16 -10.87
CA SER A 109 15.10 17.51 -10.99
C SER A 109 14.67 18.22 -12.27
N ASP A 110 14.40 17.48 -13.34
CA ASP A 110 14.17 18.03 -14.68
C ASP A 110 12.68 18.37 -14.88
N LEU A 111 11.82 17.88 -14.00
CA LEU A 111 10.39 18.15 -14.03
C LEU A 111 10.08 19.51 -13.37
N PRO A 112 9.12 20.28 -13.89
CA PRO A 112 8.66 21.50 -13.22
C PRO A 112 7.94 21.16 -11.91
N GLU A 113 7.84 22.13 -11.00
CA GLU A 113 6.96 22.00 -9.84
C GLU A 113 5.50 21.87 -10.30
N PRO A 114 4.76 20.85 -9.86
CA PRO A 114 3.37 20.68 -10.24
C PRO A 114 2.48 21.74 -9.58
N GLU A 115 1.49 22.22 -10.31
CA GLU A 115 0.48 23.14 -9.79
C GLU A 115 -0.62 22.36 -9.04
N LEU A 116 -0.71 22.61 -7.73
CA LEU A 116 -1.73 22.06 -6.84
C LEU A 116 -2.62 23.16 -6.31
N ASP A 117 -3.87 22.80 -6.00
CA ASP A 117 -4.72 23.67 -5.20
C ASP A 117 -4.07 23.95 -3.84
N ALA A 118 -4.21 25.17 -3.34
CA ALA A 118 -3.52 25.63 -2.13
C ALA A 118 -3.88 24.78 -0.92
N ALA A 119 -5.15 24.40 -0.75
CA ALA A 119 -5.59 23.58 0.37
C ALA A 119 -5.06 22.14 0.27
N VAL A 120 -4.98 21.58 -0.95
CA VAL A 120 -4.39 20.25 -1.20
C VAL A 120 -2.89 20.27 -0.87
N LYS A 121 -2.18 21.30 -1.31
CA LYS A 121 -0.76 21.47 -1.02
C LYS A 121 -0.50 21.62 0.49
N GLU A 122 -1.28 22.44 1.18
CA GLU A 122 -1.19 22.62 2.63
C GLU A 122 -1.42 21.30 3.38
N ALA A 123 -2.41 20.51 2.96
CA ALA A 123 -2.66 19.20 3.56
C ALA A 123 -1.46 18.24 3.40
N PHE A 124 -0.82 18.21 2.23
CA PHE A 124 0.40 17.42 2.02
C PHE A 124 1.61 17.97 2.77
N ASP A 125 1.70 19.28 2.96
CA ASP A 125 2.75 19.90 3.78
C ASP A 125 2.61 19.47 5.24
N ILE A 126 1.40 19.53 5.81
CA ILE A 126 1.10 19.03 7.17
C ILE A 126 1.43 17.55 7.30
N ALA A 127 1.02 16.74 6.31
CA ALA A 127 1.33 15.31 6.31
C ALA A 127 2.84 15.05 6.29
N TYR A 128 3.58 15.75 5.43
CA TYR A 128 5.03 15.65 5.35
C TYR A 128 5.68 16.00 6.70
N ASP A 129 5.31 17.13 7.31
CA ASP A 129 5.93 17.61 8.55
C ASP A 129 5.73 16.61 9.69
N ASN A 130 4.52 16.06 9.83
CA ASN A 130 4.21 15.06 10.84
C ASN A 130 4.97 13.73 10.59
N ILE A 131 5.00 13.24 9.34
CA ILE A 131 5.71 12.02 8.98
C ILE A 131 7.22 12.20 9.19
N TYR A 132 7.78 13.34 8.78
CA TYR A 132 9.19 13.67 8.95
C TYR A 132 9.56 13.72 10.43
N ALA A 133 8.80 14.46 11.24
CA ALA A 133 9.04 14.57 12.68
C ALA A 133 9.04 13.19 13.36
N PHE A 134 8.05 12.33 13.03
CA PHE A 134 7.96 10.99 13.59
C PHE A 134 9.14 10.09 13.22
N HIS A 135 9.56 10.09 11.94
CA HIS A 135 10.68 9.25 11.49
C HIS A 135 12.04 9.80 11.93
N ALA A 136 12.22 11.12 11.95
CA ALA A 136 13.47 11.75 12.41
C ALA A 136 13.73 11.46 13.90
N ALA A 137 12.68 11.36 14.72
CA ALA A 137 12.79 10.99 16.13
C ALA A 137 13.32 9.56 16.36
N GLN A 138 13.34 8.70 15.34
CA GLN A 138 13.82 7.31 15.45
C GLN A 138 15.35 7.18 15.27
N ILE A 139 16.05 8.26 14.91
CA ILE A 139 17.51 8.25 14.76
C ILE A 139 18.14 7.88 16.10
N SER A 140 18.76 6.70 16.14
CA SER A 140 19.41 6.18 17.35
C SER A 140 20.80 6.76 17.52
N ALA A 141 21.12 7.22 18.74
CA ALA A 141 22.47 7.62 19.08
C ALA A 141 23.45 6.44 18.95
N GLU A 142 24.61 6.69 18.35
CA GLU A 142 25.66 5.69 18.23
C GLU A 142 26.34 5.46 19.58
N LYS A 143 26.08 4.31 20.20
CA LYS A 143 26.66 3.93 21.50
C LYS A 143 27.96 3.15 21.31
N ASN A 144 29.01 3.59 22.01
CA ASN A 144 30.23 2.81 22.19
C ASN A 144 30.07 1.93 23.43
N VAL A 145 30.34 0.64 23.30
CA VAL A 145 30.27 -0.34 24.39
C VAL A 145 31.64 -0.97 24.56
N GLU A 146 32.21 -0.87 25.76
CA GLU A 146 33.46 -1.51 26.14
C GLU A 146 33.16 -2.44 27.32
N ASN A 147 32.90 -3.71 27.03
CA ASN A 147 32.53 -4.68 28.05
C ASN A 147 33.75 -5.25 28.79
N MET A 148 34.89 -5.30 28.11
CA MET A 148 36.19 -5.63 28.68
C MET A 148 37.19 -4.55 28.27
N PRO A 149 38.13 -4.15 29.16
CA PRO A 149 39.16 -3.17 28.81
C PRO A 149 39.88 -3.54 27.51
N GLY A 150 39.89 -2.64 26.54
CA GLY A 150 40.49 -2.82 25.22
C GLY A 150 39.58 -3.41 24.14
N VAL A 151 38.39 -3.93 24.47
CA VAL A 151 37.44 -4.51 23.50
C VAL A 151 36.25 -3.57 23.29
N LYS A 152 36.39 -2.69 22.29
CA LYS A 152 35.38 -1.67 21.95
C LYS A 152 34.49 -2.12 20.80
N CYS A 153 33.19 -2.16 21.05
CA CYS A 153 32.17 -2.44 20.07
C CYS A 153 31.30 -1.20 19.83
N LYS A 154 30.92 -0.96 18.58
CA LYS A 154 29.99 0.11 18.20
C LYS A 154 29.09 -0.37 17.07
N ARG A 155 27.84 0.10 17.08
CA ARG A 155 26.92 -0.04 15.94
C ARG A 155 26.78 1.31 15.25
N VAL A 156 27.04 1.35 13.93
CA VAL A 156 26.91 2.54 13.10
C VAL A 156 25.84 2.31 12.04
N ALA A 157 24.99 3.31 11.81
CA ALA A 157 24.00 3.24 10.75
C ALA A 157 24.61 3.72 9.42
N ARG A 158 24.32 3.02 8.33
CA ARG A 158 24.62 3.44 6.96
C ARG A 158 23.36 3.25 6.13
N SER A 159 23.05 4.21 5.27
CA SER A 159 21.93 4.06 4.34
C SER A 159 22.20 2.95 3.34
N ILE A 160 21.12 2.36 2.86
CA ILE A 160 21.12 1.62 1.62
C ILE A 160 21.36 2.64 0.50
N ALA A 161 22.28 2.37 -0.41
CA ALA A 161 22.73 3.36 -1.37
C ALA A 161 21.65 3.65 -2.42
N SER A 162 20.91 2.62 -2.85
CA SER A 162 19.86 2.73 -3.86
C SER A 162 18.58 2.01 -3.43
N VAL A 163 17.45 2.73 -3.38
CA VAL A 163 16.14 2.19 -2.98
C VAL A 163 15.09 2.44 -4.06
N GLY A 164 14.23 1.43 -4.26
CA GLY A 164 13.07 1.50 -5.14
C GLY A 164 11.79 1.61 -4.32
N LEU A 165 10.92 2.57 -4.64
CA LEU A 165 9.69 2.86 -3.92
C LEU A 165 8.51 2.64 -4.87
N TYR A 166 7.72 1.60 -4.66
CA TYR A 166 6.54 1.36 -5.47
C TYR A 166 5.32 2.06 -4.86
N VAL A 167 4.71 2.96 -5.64
CA VAL A 167 3.50 3.69 -5.30
C VAL A 167 2.38 3.17 -6.19
N PRO A 168 1.33 2.53 -5.62
CA PRO A 168 0.20 2.08 -6.41
C PRO A 168 -0.51 3.24 -7.11
N GLY A 169 -1.01 2.95 -8.31
CA GLY A 169 -1.87 3.83 -9.09
C GLY A 169 -2.89 3.01 -9.89
N GLY A 170 -3.51 3.63 -10.90
CA GLY A 170 -4.58 3.01 -11.69
C GLY A 170 -5.96 3.47 -11.22
N THR A 171 -6.69 2.63 -10.49
CA THR A 171 -8.07 2.95 -10.02
C THR A 171 -8.10 3.97 -8.90
N ALA A 172 -7.05 4.01 -8.07
CA ALA A 172 -6.85 5.02 -7.04
C ALA A 172 -5.39 5.45 -7.02
N VAL A 173 -5.14 6.75 -6.91
CA VAL A 173 -3.79 7.31 -6.82
C VAL A 173 -3.45 7.56 -5.35
N LEU A 174 -2.28 7.12 -4.90
CA LEU A 174 -1.91 7.13 -3.48
C LEU A 174 -0.67 7.99 -3.18
N PRO A 175 -0.77 9.33 -3.23
CA PRO A 175 0.33 10.24 -2.88
C PRO A 175 0.77 10.12 -1.41
N SER A 176 -0.12 9.69 -0.52
CA SER A 176 0.22 9.36 0.87
C SER A 176 1.30 8.28 0.97
N THR A 177 1.23 7.25 0.13
CA THR A 177 2.27 6.20 0.04
C THR A 177 3.61 6.78 -0.42
N ALA A 178 3.59 7.73 -1.36
CA ALA A 178 4.81 8.41 -1.80
C ALA A 178 5.51 9.08 -0.61
N LEU A 179 4.78 9.82 0.24
CA LEU A 179 5.33 10.43 1.46
C LEU A 179 5.87 9.38 2.44
N MET A 180 5.07 8.35 2.75
CA MET A 180 5.44 7.31 3.71
C MET A 180 6.72 6.55 3.34
N LEU A 181 7.03 6.45 2.05
CA LEU A 181 8.22 5.75 1.56
C LEU A 181 9.42 6.69 1.36
N SER A 182 9.19 7.87 0.78
CA SER A 182 10.27 8.77 0.38
C SER A 182 10.85 9.59 1.53
N ILE A 183 10.03 9.98 2.51
CA ILE A 183 10.50 10.75 3.68
C ILE A 183 11.53 9.96 4.53
N PRO A 184 11.30 8.70 4.92
CA PRO A 184 12.34 7.95 5.62
C PRO A 184 13.58 7.68 4.76
N ALA A 185 13.44 7.55 3.43
CA ALA A 185 14.59 7.46 2.52
C ALA A 185 15.42 8.77 2.50
N GLN A 186 14.76 9.92 2.54
CA GLN A 186 15.37 11.24 2.65
C GLN A 186 16.13 11.39 3.97
N ILE A 187 15.51 11.02 5.09
CA ILE A 187 16.12 11.08 6.43
C ILE A 187 17.33 10.15 6.52
N ALA A 188 17.23 8.95 5.94
CA ALA A 188 18.35 8.02 5.84
C ALA A 188 19.47 8.52 4.92
N ARG A 189 19.17 9.45 4.00
CA ARG A 189 20.09 9.94 2.95
C ARG A 189 20.49 8.82 2.00
N CYS A 190 19.50 8.11 1.47
CA CYS A 190 19.72 7.20 0.35
C CYS A 190 20.21 8.00 -0.87
N GLY A 191 21.23 7.51 -1.59
CA GLY A 191 21.84 8.23 -2.71
C GLY A 191 20.95 8.23 -3.95
N THR A 192 20.39 7.07 -4.29
CA THR A 192 19.44 6.90 -5.40
C THR A 192 18.09 6.47 -4.85
N VAL A 193 17.03 7.18 -5.23
CA VAL A 193 15.65 6.89 -4.84
C VAL A 193 14.82 6.85 -6.12
N VAL A 194 14.43 5.65 -6.55
CA VAL A 194 13.58 5.44 -7.74
C VAL A 194 12.15 5.24 -7.27
N LEU A 195 11.23 6.14 -7.64
CA LEU A 195 9.81 5.98 -7.35
C LEU A 195 9.10 5.43 -8.58
N ALA A 196 8.53 4.23 -8.47
CA ALA A 196 7.73 3.63 -9.52
C ALA A 196 6.24 3.91 -9.28
N THR A 197 5.57 4.44 -10.30
CA THR A 197 4.10 4.63 -10.31
C THR A 197 3.59 4.40 -11.73
N PRO A 198 2.48 3.69 -11.93
CA PRO A 198 1.87 3.62 -13.26
C PRO A 198 1.48 5.04 -13.74
N PRO A 199 1.62 5.33 -15.04
CA PRO A 199 1.23 6.62 -15.60
C PRO A 199 -0.30 6.79 -15.60
N SER A 200 -0.75 8.05 -15.67
CA SER A 200 -2.12 8.38 -16.06
C SER A 200 -2.39 7.97 -17.51
N GLN A 201 -3.66 7.93 -17.93
CA GLN A 201 -4.05 7.52 -19.28
C GLN A 201 -3.47 8.41 -20.40
N ASP A 202 -3.08 9.64 -20.09
CA ASP A 202 -2.38 10.57 -20.99
C ASP A 202 -0.85 10.42 -20.97
N GLY A 203 -0.32 9.45 -20.21
CA GLY A 203 1.12 9.22 -20.03
C GLY A 203 1.77 10.10 -18.96
N SER A 204 1.02 10.99 -18.30
CA SER A 204 1.55 11.88 -17.27
C SER A 204 1.72 11.18 -15.91
N ILE A 205 2.48 11.82 -15.02
CA ILE A 205 2.57 11.43 -13.61
C ILE A 205 1.50 12.24 -12.86
N CYS A 206 0.79 11.60 -11.93
CA CYS A 206 -0.12 12.32 -11.03
C CYS A 206 0.62 13.46 -10.31
N LYS A 207 0.06 14.66 -10.42
CA LYS A 207 0.67 15.90 -9.91
C LYS A 207 0.91 15.86 -8.39
N GLU A 208 0.02 15.24 -7.62
CA GLU A 208 0.17 15.06 -6.18
C GLU A 208 1.32 14.10 -5.83
N VAL A 209 1.48 13.02 -6.62
CA VAL A 209 2.62 12.08 -6.46
C VAL A 209 3.94 12.77 -6.82
N LEU A 210 3.98 13.53 -7.92
CA LEU A 210 5.15 14.31 -8.32
C LEU A 210 5.53 15.34 -7.25
N TYR A 211 4.53 16.03 -6.68
CA TYR A 211 4.74 17.00 -5.61
C TYR A 211 5.40 16.35 -4.38
N CYS A 212 4.85 15.24 -3.91
CA CYS A 212 5.39 14.49 -2.77
C CYS A 212 6.80 13.96 -3.06
N ALA A 213 7.03 13.43 -4.27
CA ALA A 213 8.32 12.92 -4.71
C ALA A 213 9.41 14.01 -4.70
N LYS A 214 9.09 15.20 -5.24
CA LYS A 214 9.99 16.36 -5.22
C LYS A 214 10.29 16.84 -3.81
N LYS A 215 9.25 17.02 -2.98
CA LYS A 215 9.39 17.48 -1.60
C LYS A 215 10.28 16.56 -0.75
N ALA A 216 10.21 15.25 -0.98
CA ALA A 216 11.00 14.25 -0.27
C ALA A 216 12.32 13.86 -0.96
N GLY A 217 12.73 14.55 -2.05
CA GLY A 217 14.03 14.34 -2.68
C GLY A 217 14.18 13.02 -3.42
N VAL A 218 13.11 12.49 -4.01
CA VAL A 218 13.18 11.36 -4.96
C VAL A 218 14.07 11.78 -6.14
N THR A 219 14.92 10.88 -6.63
CA THR A 219 15.85 11.20 -7.72
C THR A 219 15.31 10.85 -9.10
N HIS A 220 14.63 9.70 -9.22
CA HIS A 220 14.06 9.23 -10.49
C HIS A 220 12.60 8.82 -10.31
N ILE A 221 11.76 9.07 -11.31
CA ILE A 221 10.42 8.48 -11.40
C ILE A 221 10.38 7.50 -12.57
N LEU A 222 10.03 6.25 -12.27
CA LEU A 222 9.69 5.21 -13.24
C LEU A 222 8.18 5.21 -13.47
N LYS A 223 7.76 5.60 -14.68
CA LYS A 223 6.37 5.58 -15.17
C LYS A 223 5.93 4.17 -15.55
N ALA A 224 5.89 3.27 -14.58
CA ALA A 224 5.43 1.89 -14.76
C ALA A 224 4.78 1.35 -13.48
N GLY A 225 3.78 0.49 -13.64
CA GLY A 225 3.13 -0.26 -12.57
C GLY A 225 3.53 -1.73 -12.50
N GLY A 226 2.82 -2.50 -11.66
CA GLY A 226 2.84 -3.96 -11.68
C GLY A 226 4.20 -4.64 -11.45
N ALA A 227 4.26 -5.91 -11.84
CA ALA A 227 5.47 -6.72 -11.73
C ALA A 227 6.61 -6.21 -12.62
N GLN A 228 6.30 -5.59 -13.76
CA GLN A 228 7.28 -5.03 -14.68
C GLN A 228 8.07 -3.89 -14.04
N ALA A 229 7.45 -3.03 -13.24
CA ALA A 229 8.14 -1.96 -12.52
C ALA A 229 9.06 -2.51 -11.41
N ILE A 230 8.58 -3.51 -10.67
CA ILE A 230 9.42 -4.18 -9.64
C ILE A 230 10.64 -4.84 -10.29
N SER A 231 10.44 -5.52 -11.42
CA SER A 231 11.54 -6.15 -12.16
C SER A 231 12.54 -5.13 -12.70
N ALA A 232 12.06 -4.01 -13.24
CA ALA A 232 12.91 -2.93 -13.75
C ALA A 232 13.80 -2.33 -12.66
N MET A 233 13.24 -2.04 -11.47
CA MET A 233 14.04 -1.55 -10.34
C MET A 233 15.02 -2.63 -9.83
N ALA A 234 14.61 -3.90 -9.80
CA ALA A 234 15.43 -4.97 -9.23
C ALA A 234 16.65 -5.31 -10.07
N TRP A 235 16.48 -5.43 -11.39
CA TRP A 235 17.57 -5.75 -12.32
C TRP A 235 18.29 -4.51 -12.82
N GLY A 236 17.63 -3.35 -12.80
CA GLY A 236 18.00 -2.22 -13.64
C GLY A 236 17.60 -2.45 -15.09
N THR A 237 17.49 -1.37 -15.84
CA THR A 237 17.31 -1.39 -17.30
C THR A 237 18.22 -0.33 -17.94
N GLU A 238 18.08 -0.07 -19.24
CA GLU A 238 18.84 0.96 -19.93
C GLU A 238 18.60 2.36 -19.31
N SER A 239 17.36 2.64 -18.87
CA SER A 239 17.01 3.92 -18.24
C SER A 239 16.72 3.83 -16.73
N CYS A 240 16.28 2.68 -16.21
CA CYS A 240 15.96 2.53 -14.79
C CYS A 240 17.19 2.15 -13.97
N PRO A 241 17.59 2.95 -12.96
CA PRO A 241 18.66 2.55 -12.04
C PRO A 241 18.30 1.25 -11.32
N LYS A 242 19.28 0.36 -11.19
CA LYS A 242 19.18 -0.80 -10.30
C LYS A 242 19.14 -0.33 -8.84
N VAL A 243 18.25 -0.92 -8.05
CA VAL A 243 18.16 -0.68 -6.61
C VAL A 243 18.61 -1.91 -5.80
N GLU A 244 18.88 -1.68 -4.51
CA GLU A 244 19.33 -2.72 -3.57
C GLU A 244 18.18 -3.20 -2.67
N LYS A 245 17.17 -2.34 -2.49
CA LYS A 245 15.97 -2.68 -1.72
C LYS A 245 14.73 -2.05 -2.32
N ILE A 246 13.66 -2.85 -2.46
CA ILE A 246 12.36 -2.40 -2.97
C ILE A 246 11.34 -2.32 -1.82
N PHE A 247 10.65 -1.19 -1.75
CA PHE A 247 9.64 -0.88 -0.76
C PHE A 247 8.28 -0.65 -1.42
N GLY A 248 7.24 -0.76 -0.63
CA GLY A 248 5.93 -0.24 -0.97
C GLY A 248 4.85 -1.32 -1.11
N PRO A 249 3.59 -0.94 -0.83
CA PRO A 249 2.45 -1.83 -0.95
C PRO A 249 2.08 -2.03 -2.43
N GLY A 250 1.32 -3.06 -2.73
CA GLY A 250 0.78 -3.27 -4.06
C GLY A 250 -0.19 -4.43 -4.08
N ASN A 251 -0.81 -4.65 -5.24
CA ASN A 251 -1.67 -5.81 -5.41
C ASN A 251 -0.86 -7.12 -5.34
N GLN A 252 -1.56 -8.24 -5.38
CA GLN A 252 -0.97 -9.58 -5.32
C GLN A 252 0.16 -9.84 -6.35
N TYR A 253 0.11 -9.22 -7.54
CA TYR A 253 1.14 -9.38 -8.58
C TYR A 253 2.41 -8.62 -8.23
N VAL A 254 2.29 -7.42 -7.67
CA VAL A 254 3.41 -6.62 -7.16
C VAL A 254 4.07 -7.34 -5.98
N THR A 255 3.27 -7.82 -5.03
CA THR A 255 3.78 -8.59 -3.88
C THR A 255 4.47 -9.86 -4.33
N ALA A 256 3.89 -10.60 -5.28
CA ALA A 256 4.50 -11.79 -5.84
C ALA A 256 5.84 -11.49 -6.55
N ALA A 257 5.92 -10.40 -7.32
CA ALA A 257 7.16 -9.98 -7.98
C ALA A 257 8.26 -9.67 -6.95
N LYS A 258 7.93 -8.92 -5.89
CA LYS A 258 8.82 -8.63 -4.76
C LYS A 258 9.34 -9.93 -4.11
N MET A 259 8.45 -10.90 -3.88
CA MET A 259 8.79 -12.19 -3.28
C MET A 259 9.67 -13.08 -4.17
N ILE A 260 9.46 -13.06 -5.49
CA ILE A 260 10.31 -13.76 -6.46
C ILE A 260 11.71 -13.13 -6.47
N LEU A 261 11.78 -11.81 -6.60
CA LEU A 261 13.03 -11.10 -6.84
C LEU A 261 13.98 -11.09 -5.63
N GLN A 262 13.48 -11.10 -4.40
CA GLN A 262 14.34 -11.25 -3.20
C GLN A 262 15.09 -12.59 -3.15
N ASN A 263 14.61 -13.62 -3.88
CA ASN A 263 15.24 -14.94 -3.97
C ASN A 263 16.02 -15.13 -5.28
N SER A 264 16.23 -14.06 -6.04
CA SER A 264 16.84 -14.10 -7.36
C SER A 264 18.28 -13.56 -7.35
N GLU A 265 19.00 -13.81 -8.43
CA GLU A 265 20.34 -13.23 -8.69
C GLU A 265 20.34 -11.71 -8.87
N ALA A 266 19.20 -11.03 -8.71
CA ALA A 266 19.12 -9.57 -8.73
C ALA A 266 19.81 -8.95 -7.51
N MET A 267 20.09 -9.75 -6.47
CA MET A 267 20.71 -9.30 -5.22
C MET A 267 19.96 -8.13 -4.61
N ILE A 268 18.64 -8.27 -4.48
CA ILE A 268 17.78 -7.27 -3.86
C ILE A 268 17.14 -7.80 -2.59
N SER A 269 16.80 -6.89 -1.69
CA SER A 269 15.92 -7.18 -0.57
C SER A 269 14.57 -6.46 -0.75
N ILE A 270 13.59 -6.82 0.06
CA ILE A 270 12.30 -6.12 0.14
C ILE A 270 12.02 -5.71 1.58
N ASP A 271 11.09 -4.78 1.77
CA ASP A 271 10.58 -4.40 3.10
C ASP A 271 9.79 -5.53 3.76
N MET A 272 8.68 -5.94 3.13
CA MET A 272 7.81 -7.00 3.57
C MET A 272 6.89 -7.47 2.42
N PRO A 273 6.38 -8.70 2.47
CA PRO A 273 5.23 -9.10 1.68
C PRO A 273 3.99 -8.34 2.18
N ALA A 274 3.58 -7.32 1.43
CA ALA A 274 2.34 -6.61 1.72
C ALA A 274 1.16 -7.48 1.28
N GLY A 275 0.30 -7.85 2.24
CA GLY A 275 -0.98 -8.49 1.95
C GLY A 275 -2.07 -7.45 1.65
N PRO A 276 -3.30 -7.91 1.38
CA PRO A 276 -4.47 -7.04 1.32
C PRO A 276 -4.60 -6.19 2.58
N SER A 277 -5.27 -5.05 2.42
CA SER A 277 -5.59 -4.12 3.49
C SER A 277 -6.45 -4.78 4.58
N GLU A 278 -6.07 -4.61 5.85
CA GLU A 278 -6.78 -5.19 7.00
C GLU A 278 -7.00 -4.16 8.11
N VAL A 279 -8.12 -4.26 8.84
CA VAL A 279 -8.34 -3.53 10.10
C VAL A 279 -9.08 -4.43 11.10
N LEU A 280 -8.68 -4.34 12.37
CA LEU A 280 -9.38 -4.97 13.48
C LEU A 280 -9.76 -3.89 14.49
N VAL A 281 -11.05 -3.64 14.64
CA VAL A 281 -11.61 -2.68 15.61
C VAL A 281 -11.98 -3.44 16.88
N ILE A 282 -11.52 -2.97 18.03
CA ILE A 282 -11.98 -3.46 19.34
C ILE A 282 -12.91 -2.39 19.92
N ALA A 283 -14.16 -2.74 20.16
CA ALA A 283 -15.18 -1.81 20.64
C ALA A 283 -15.82 -2.31 21.96
N ASP A 284 -16.00 -1.39 22.90
CA ASP A 284 -16.82 -1.60 24.10
C ASP A 284 -18.09 -0.71 24.04
N ARG A 285 -18.92 -0.75 25.09
CA ARG A 285 -20.19 -0.02 25.15
C ARG A 285 -20.09 1.51 25.05
N TYR A 286 -18.89 2.08 25.21
CA TYR A 286 -18.68 3.53 25.12
C TYR A 286 -18.31 3.98 23.71
N ALA A 287 -17.99 3.04 22.82
CA ALA A 287 -17.66 3.33 21.44
C ALA A 287 -18.91 3.72 20.64
N SER A 288 -18.77 4.76 19.80
CA SER A 288 -19.83 5.23 18.90
C SER A 288 -20.07 4.21 17.79
N PRO A 289 -21.29 3.68 17.61
CA PRO A 289 -21.62 2.75 16.53
C PRO A 289 -21.27 3.30 15.14
N VAL A 290 -21.53 4.60 14.92
CA VAL A 290 -21.26 5.29 13.65
C VAL A 290 -19.76 5.32 13.35
N HIS A 291 -18.91 5.56 14.35
CA HIS A 291 -17.46 5.59 14.15
C HIS A 291 -16.89 4.19 13.89
N ILE A 292 -17.41 3.17 14.60
CA ILE A 292 -17.02 1.77 14.35
C ILE A 292 -17.33 1.38 12.89
N ALA A 293 -18.55 1.67 12.43
CA ALA A 293 -18.95 1.38 11.05
C ALA A 293 -18.07 2.14 10.04
N ALA A 294 -17.80 3.43 10.29
CA ALA A 294 -16.92 4.23 9.44
C ALA A 294 -15.49 3.67 9.35
N ASP A 295 -14.89 3.27 10.48
CA ASP A 295 -13.53 2.70 10.53
C ASP A 295 -13.44 1.33 9.83
N LEU A 296 -14.49 0.52 9.92
CA LEU A 296 -14.55 -0.75 9.18
C LEU A 296 -14.69 -0.50 7.67
N LEU A 297 -15.54 0.45 7.28
CA LEU A 297 -15.78 0.78 5.87
C LEU A 297 -14.57 1.45 5.21
N SER A 298 -13.83 2.29 5.93
CA SER A 298 -12.65 2.99 5.40
C SER A 298 -11.56 2.04 4.91
N GLN A 299 -11.47 0.84 5.50
CA GLN A 299 -10.54 -0.18 5.02
C GLN A 299 -11.17 -1.15 4.03
N ALA A 300 -12.49 -1.38 4.11
CA ALA A 300 -13.18 -2.25 3.17
C ALA A 300 -13.23 -1.65 1.74
N GLU A 301 -13.24 -0.32 1.61
CA GLU A 301 -13.25 0.35 0.29
C GLU A 301 -11.95 0.18 -0.51
N HIS A 302 -10.84 -0.18 0.14
CA HIS A 302 -9.52 -0.31 -0.50
C HIS A 302 -9.49 -1.37 -1.61
N GLY A 303 -10.32 -2.41 -1.50
CA GLY A 303 -10.39 -3.46 -2.50
C GLY A 303 -11.18 -4.68 -2.05
N PRO A 304 -11.68 -5.48 -3.01
CA PRO A 304 -12.48 -6.69 -2.71
C PRO A 304 -11.70 -7.77 -1.95
N ASP A 305 -10.37 -7.67 -1.92
CA ASP A 305 -9.46 -8.54 -1.18
C ASP A 305 -9.24 -8.10 0.27
N SER A 306 -9.74 -6.92 0.67
CA SER A 306 -9.61 -6.42 2.04
C SER A 306 -10.43 -7.24 3.05
N GLN A 307 -9.94 -7.31 4.29
CA GLN A 307 -10.63 -8.00 5.38
C GLN A 307 -10.76 -7.09 6.60
N VAL A 308 -11.97 -7.00 7.14
CA VAL A 308 -12.24 -6.19 8.33
C VAL A 308 -12.88 -7.02 9.43
N VAL A 309 -12.46 -6.77 10.67
CA VAL A 309 -12.85 -7.54 11.85
C VAL A 309 -13.28 -6.58 12.95
N LEU A 310 -14.45 -6.83 13.55
CA LEU A 310 -14.90 -6.17 14.76
C LEU A 310 -14.83 -7.16 15.93
N VAL A 311 -14.20 -6.75 17.02
CA VAL A 311 -14.15 -7.49 18.28
C VAL A 311 -14.88 -6.69 19.34
N ILE A 312 -15.94 -7.26 19.89
CA ILE A 312 -16.70 -6.63 20.96
C ILE A 312 -16.16 -7.10 22.31
N ALA A 313 -15.79 -6.12 23.14
CA ALA A 313 -15.30 -6.32 24.48
C ALA A 313 -16.41 -6.01 25.50
N GLY A 314 -16.84 -7.03 26.24
CA GLY A 314 -17.89 -6.90 27.26
C GLY A 314 -19.32 -6.86 26.70
N ASP A 315 -20.23 -6.31 27.52
CA ASP A 315 -21.67 -6.23 27.25
C ASP A 315 -22.13 -4.80 26.94
N GLY A 316 -23.29 -4.66 26.30
CA GLY A 316 -23.95 -3.36 26.10
C GLY A 316 -23.54 -2.62 24.83
N VAL A 317 -22.84 -3.27 23.91
CA VAL A 317 -22.61 -2.75 22.55
C VAL A 317 -23.83 -3.00 21.68
N ASP A 318 -24.36 -1.95 21.06
CA ASP A 318 -25.50 -2.05 20.15
C ASP A 318 -25.02 -2.51 18.76
N LEU A 319 -24.95 -3.83 18.59
CA LEU A 319 -24.60 -4.47 17.31
C LEU A 319 -25.51 -4.04 16.16
N LYS A 320 -26.80 -3.82 16.43
CA LYS A 320 -27.77 -3.45 15.38
C LYS A 320 -27.57 -2.03 14.89
N ALA A 321 -26.99 -1.16 15.71
CA ALA A 321 -26.65 0.19 15.30
C ALA A 321 -25.33 0.25 14.49
N ILE A 322 -24.50 -0.80 14.56
CA ILE A 322 -23.25 -0.91 13.80
C ILE A 322 -23.50 -1.54 12.42
N GLU A 323 -24.36 -2.55 12.35
CA GLU A 323 -24.79 -3.23 11.11
C GLU A 323 -25.66 -2.33 10.20
#